data_AF-A0A6L7HY39-F1
#
_entry.id   AF-A0A6L7HY39-F1
#
_cell.length_a   1.000
_cell.length_b   1.000
_cell.length_c   1.000
_cell.angle_alpha   90.00
_cell.angle_beta   90.00
_cell.angle_gamma   90.00
#
_symmetry.space_group_name_H-M   'P 1'
#
loop_
_entity.id
_entity.type
_entity.pdbx_description
1 polymer ?
#
loop_
_entity_poly.entity_id
_entity_poly.type
_entity_poly.pdbx_seq_one_letter_code
_entity_poly.pdbx_strand_id
1 'polypeptide(L)'
;MRCNTQDDNPLHRHIGEFSGAFADLGTFLPLVLGLIAINHFSPQGIFLGFGLFAFFTAYFYRRPIPVQPMKVIAALVIAQGLTPGMLQASGILMGLILLLLAYSGAIGWMAKQLSPAVSIGIQLAIGLQLIWMGGQMMSGTWLIGILAFTALFVSRFLPLPYLAMPLVLGLGVLWQANQGSAPSFTLSATTDWQLGWPKIDEWQSAALLLVLPQLALTLTNAVIATSAMAGEKFPQDALVDDKRFAPRRLATSSGWANLLLAPLGATPMCHGAGGLAVQYHFGARSWRAPVLFGICCLLIALCWGDTIAQLLSLIPLAILGSLLAIAGLQLAWSKRFLDGKPFCILVILSTAAVCLTINTAAGLAVGVVLEMGRRQWHLISDLRH
;
A
#
# COMPACT_ATOMS: atom_id res chain seq x y z
N MET A 1 25.80 12.79 -26.41
CA MET A 1 24.76 12.18 -27.28
C MET A 1 24.19 10.97 -26.56
N ARG A 2 22.97 11.05 -26.02
CA ARG A 2 22.19 9.86 -25.64
C ARG A 2 21.23 9.61 -26.80
N CYS A 3 21.39 8.49 -27.50
CA CYS A 3 20.41 8.06 -28.51
C CYS A 3 19.04 7.93 -27.83
N ASN A 4 18.18 8.90 -28.10
CA ASN A 4 16.76 8.82 -27.78
C ASN A 4 16.10 8.04 -28.93
N THR A 5 16.28 6.73 -28.96
CA THR A 5 15.38 5.86 -29.71
C THR A 5 14.14 5.69 -28.85
N GLN A 6 13.30 6.73 -28.80
CA GLN A 6 11.88 6.52 -28.52
C GLN A 6 11.37 5.72 -29.71
N ASP A 7 11.28 4.42 -29.52
CA ASP A 7 10.67 3.52 -30.48
C ASP A 7 9.19 3.93 -30.57
N ASP A 8 8.86 4.77 -31.54
CA ASP A 8 7.51 5.32 -31.81
C ASP A 8 6.55 4.24 -32.36
N ASN A 9 6.82 2.96 -32.08
CA ASN A 9 5.92 1.89 -32.44
C ASN A 9 4.70 1.95 -31.49
N PRO A 10 3.49 2.20 -32.01
CA PRO A 10 2.28 2.28 -31.18
C PRO A 10 2.06 0.98 -30.39
N LEU A 11 2.43 -0.18 -30.93
CA LEU A 11 2.32 -1.47 -30.26
C LEU A 11 3.18 -1.53 -28.98
N HIS A 12 4.43 -1.08 -29.05
CA HIS A 12 5.33 -1.08 -27.89
C HIS A 12 4.80 -0.17 -26.78
N ARG A 13 4.25 0.98 -27.17
CA ARG A 13 3.58 1.90 -26.23
C ARG A 13 2.34 1.26 -25.59
N HIS A 14 1.50 0.55 -26.35
CA HIS A 14 0.33 -0.14 -25.80
C HIS A 14 0.71 -1.25 -24.82
N ILE A 15 1.72 -2.04 -25.15
CA ILE A 15 2.27 -3.06 -24.27
C ILE A 15 2.81 -2.42 -22.98
N GLY A 16 3.57 -1.33 -23.08
CA GLY A 16 4.08 -0.62 -21.91
C GLY A 16 3.00 -0.06 -20.99
N GLU A 17 1.91 0.49 -21.55
CA GLU A 17 0.76 0.93 -20.75
C GLU A 17 0.04 -0.24 -20.07
N PHE A 18 -0.10 -1.38 -20.76
CA PHE A 18 -0.71 -2.58 -20.21
C PHE A 18 0.13 -3.19 -19.08
N SER A 19 1.42 -3.43 -19.34
CA SER A 19 2.36 -3.95 -18.34
C SER A 19 2.47 -3.00 -17.14
N GLY A 20 2.56 -1.70 -17.39
CA GLY A 20 2.63 -0.70 -16.33
C GLY A 20 1.36 -0.59 -15.50
N ALA A 21 0.17 -0.81 -16.05
CA ALA A 21 -1.09 -0.80 -15.29
C ALA A 21 -1.10 -1.82 -14.14
N PHE A 22 -0.50 -2.99 -14.37
CA PHE A 22 -0.48 -4.11 -13.42
C PHE A 22 0.85 -4.27 -12.70
N ALA A 23 1.82 -3.40 -12.96
CA ALA A 23 3.16 -3.55 -12.41
C ALA A 23 3.21 -3.40 -10.88
N ASP A 24 2.25 -2.69 -10.31
CA ASP A 24 2.14 -2.45 -8.87
C ASP A 24 1.24 -3.46 -8.15
N LEU A 25 0.76 -4.51 -8.85
CA LEU A 25 0.05 -5.63 -8.23
C LEU A 25 0.87 -6.30 -7.12
N GLY A 26 2.21 -6.23 -7.24
CA GLY A 26 3.17 -6.70 -6.25
C GLY A 26 2.92 -6.22 -4.83
N THR A 27 2.46 -4.97 -4.69
CA THR A 27 2.16 -4.37 -3.38
C THR A 27 0.66 -4.35 -3.08
N PHE A 28 -0.15 -4.26 -4.13
CA PHE A 28 -1.61 -4.19 -4.04
C PHE A 28 -2.25 -5.53 -3.64
N LEU A 29 -1.96 -6.61 -4.37
CA LEU A 29 -2.65 -7.90 -4.19
C LEU A 29 -2.46 -8.52 -2.81
N PRO A 30 -1.25 -8.58 -2.22
CA PRO A 30 -1.08 -9.18 -0.89
C PRO A 30 -1.97 -8.53 0.18
N LEU A 31 -2.08 -7.21 0.16
CA LEU A 31 -2.86 -6.46 1.15
C LEU A 31 -4.37 -6.56 0.87
N VAL A 32 -4.79 -6.42 -0.38
CA VAL A 32 -6.21 -6.52 -0.74
C VAL A 32 -6.73 -7.95 -0.51
N LEU A 33 -6.00 -8.97 -0.96
CA LEU A 33 -6.39 -10.35 -0.72
C LEU A 33 -6.33 -10.72 0.77
N GLY A 34 -5.37 -10.17 1.53
CA GLY A 34 -5.33 -10.33 2.98
C GLY A 34 -6.60 -9.79 3.66
N LEU A 35 -7.02 -8.57 3.32
CA LEU A 35 -8.24 -7.98 3.87
C LEU A 35 -9.50 -8.78 3.52
N ILE A 36 -9.55 -9.34 2.31
CA ILE A 36 -10.70 -10.13 1.84
C ILE A 36 -10.73 -11.51 2.50
N ALA A 37 -9.61 -12.23 2.48
CA ALA A 37 -9.57 -13.63 2.90
C ALA A 37 -9.44 -13.80 4.42
N ILE A 38 -8.76 -12.88 5.10
CA ILE A 38 -8.48 -12.97 6.55
C ILE A 38 -9.50 -12.16 7.34
N ASN A 39 -9.81 -10.94 6.92
CA ASN A 39 -10.74 -10.07 7.65
C ASN A 39 -12.17 -10.11 7.11
N HIS A 40 -12.44 -10.86 6.03
CA HIS A 40 -13.75 -10.96 5.40
C HIS A 40 -14.34 -9.61 4.96
N PHE A 41 -13.49 -8.69 4.50
CA PHE A 41 -13.95 -7.40 4.01
C PHE A 41 -14.60 -7.55 2.64
N SER A 42 -15.64 -6.74 2.38
CA SER A 42 -16.39 -6.78 1.11
C SER A 42 -15.45 -6.45 -0.07
N PRO A 43 -15.18 -7.41 -0.96
CA PRO A 43 -14.33 -7.17 -2.12
C PRO A 43 -14.93 -6.12 -3.05
N GLN A 44 -16.27 -6.08 -3.12
CA GLN A 44 -17.03 -5.16 -3.94
C GLN A 44 -16.71 -3.70 -3.60
N GLY A 45 -16.75 -3.33 -2.31
CA GLY A 45 -16.41 -1.98 -1.85
C GLY A 45 -14.95 -1.61 -2.10
N ILE A 46 -14.03 -2.56 -1.86
CA ILE A 46 -12.59 -2.36 -2.10
C ILE A 46 -12.33 -2.07 -3.58
N PHE A 47 -12.75 -2.96 -4.47
CA PHE A 47 -12.51 -2.83 -5.90
C PHE A 47 -13.27 -1.65 -6.52
N LEU A 48 -14.47 -1.32 -6.04
CA LEU A 48 -15.18 -0.10 -6.47
C LEU A 48 -14.32 1.13 -6.14
N GLY A 49 -13.84 1.23 -4.90
CA GLY A 49 -13.03 2.36 -4.44
C GLY A 49 -11.77 2.56 -5.28
N PHE A 50 -11.00 1.49 -5.48
CA PHE A 50 -9.80 1.53 -6.32
C PHE A 50 -10.13 1.90 -7.77
N GLY A 51 -11.21 1.34 -8.32
CA GLY A 51 -11.68 1.65 -9.67
C GLY A 51 -11.97 3.13 -9.85
N LEU A 52 -12.85 3.69 -9.02
CA LEU A 52 -13.25 5.10 -9.08
C LEU A 52 -12.07 6.03 -8.88
N PHE A 53 -11.20 5.75 -7.89
CA PHE A 53 -10.04 6.61 -7.64
C PHE A 53 -9.00 6.52 -8.76
N ALA A 54 -8.81 5.36 -9.39
CA ALA A 54 -7.92 5.21 -10.53
C ALA A 54 -8.42 5.99 -11.76
N PHE A 55 -9.73 5.97 -12.05
CA PHE A 55 -10.33 6.81 -13.09
C PHE A 55 -10.16 8.30 -12.81
N PHE A 56 -10.43 8.73 -11.57
CA PHE A 56 -10.21 10.12 -11.17
C PHE A 56 -8.74 10.52 -11.33
N THR A 57 -7.81 9.66 -10.90
CA THR A 57 -6.36 9.89 -10.99
C THR A 57 -5.91 10.01 -12.44
N ALA A 58 -6.42 9.15 -13.33
CA ALA A 58 -6.16 9.19 -14.76
C ALA A 58 -6.64 10.50 -15.39
N TYR A 59 -7.86 10.95 -15.06
CA TYR A 59 -8.40 12.22 -15.53
C TYR A 59 -7.61 13.42 -14.99
N PHE A 60 -7.31 13.43 -13.69
CA PHE A 60 -6.77 14.58 -12.97
C PHE A 60 -5.28 14.82 -13.24
N TYR A 61 -4.46 13.75 -13.32
CA TYR A 61 -3.01 13.88 -13.54
C TYR A 61 -2.60 13.65 -15.00
N ARG A 62 -3.42 12.92 -15.77
CA ARG A 62 -3.16 12.49 -17.15
C ARG A 62 -1.85 11.70 -17.33
N ARG A 63 -1.36 11.09 -16.25
CA ARG A 63 -0.10 10.35 -16.14
C ARG A 63 -0.31 9.10 -15.26
N PRO A 64 0.60 8.12 -15.29
CA PRO A 64 0.47 6.87 -14.55
C PRO A 64 0.82 7.07 -13.08
N ILE A 65 0.07 7.94 -12.40
CA ILE A 65 0.13 8.09 -10.96
C ILE A 65 -0.60 6.88 -10.38
N PRO A 66 0.05 6.04 -9.55
CA PRO A 66 -0.55 4.82 -9.04
C PRO A 66 -1.61 5.13 -7.99
N VAL A 67 -2.53 4.18 -7.80
CA VAL A 67 -3.45 4.13 -6.66
C VAL A 67 -3.12 2.88 -5.88
N GLN A 68 -2.74 3.05 -4.60
CA GLN A 68 -2.26 1.99 -3.72
C GLN A 68 -3.05 1.96 -2.41
N PRO A 69 -3.19 0.80 -1.76
CA PRO A 69 -3.66 0.74 -0.39
C PRO A 69 -2.68 1.44 0.54
N MET A 70 -3.21 2.09 1.57
CA MET A 70 -2.42 2.62 2.67
C MET A 70 -1.77 1.47 3.46
N LYS A 71 -0.50 1.20 3.14
CA LYS A 71 0.22 -0.02 3.56
C LYS A 71 0.16 -0.30 5.06
N VAL A 72 0.39 0.69 5.90
CA VAL A 72 0.41 0.53 7.37
C VAL A 72 -1.01 0.25 7.88
N ILE A 73 -2.03 0.98 7.39
CA ILE A 73 -3.42 0.71 7.77
C ILE A 73 -3.84 -0.70 7.37
N ALA A 74 -3.68 -1.06 6.09
CA ALA A 74 -4.08 -2.36 5.59
C ALA A 74 -3.37 -3.50 6.35
N ALA A 75 -2.06 -3.37 6.56
CA ALA A 75 -1.28 -4.37 7.25
C ALA A 75 -1.65 -4.51 8.74
N LEU A 76 -1.96 -3.40 9.43
CA LEU A 76 -2.43 -3.45 10.83
C LEU A 76 -3.81 -4.09 10.95
N VAL A 77 -4.72 -3.76 10.03
CA VAL A 77 -6.06 -4.37 10.00
C VAL A 77 -5.96 -5.88 9.79
N ILE A 78 -5.10 -6.32 8.87
CA ILE A 78 -4.80 -7.74 8.68
C ILE A 78 -4.19 -8.35 9.94
N ALA A 79 -3.11 -7.74 10.45
CA ALA A 79 -2.31 -8.30 11.54
C ALA A 79 -3.05 -8.40 12.87
N GLN A 80 -3.95 -7.45 13.15
CA GLN A 80 -4.64 -7.33 14.43
C GLN A 80 -6.12 -7.70 14.34
N GLY A 81 -6.61 -8.14 13.17
CA GLY A 81 -8.01 -8.54 13.00
C GLY A 81 -9.00 -7.38 13.22
N LEU A 82 -8.64 -6.16 12.82
CA LEU A 82 -9.45 -4.97 13.11
C LEU A 82 -10.75 -4.94 12.27
N THR A 83 -11.76 -4.26 12.79
CA THR A 83 -13.11 -4.27 12.21
C THR A 83 -13.21 -3.45 10.90
N PRO A 84 -14.22 -3.72 10.05
CA PRO A 84 -14.54 -2.86 8.91
C PRO A 84 -14.83 -1.42 9.31
N GLY A 85 -15.51 -1.20 10.43
CA GLY A 85 -15.82 0.14 10.95
C GLY A 85 -14.56 0.94 11.30
N MET A 86 -13.55 0.31 11.91
CA MET A 86 -12.25 0.94 12.14
C MET A 86 -11.52 1.27 10.83
N LEU A 87 -11.58 0.40 9.82
CA LEU A 87 -11.02 0.67 8.50
C LEU A 87 -11.69 1.90 7.86
N GLN A 88 -13.03 1.95 7.88
CA GLN A 88 -13.80 3.07 7.34
C GLN A 88 -13.49 4.38 8.06
N ALA A 89 -13.48 4.36 9.41
CA ALA A 89 -13.11 5.51 10.24
C ALA A 89 -11.71 6.00 9.89
N SER A 90 -10.74 5.08 9.72
CA SER A 90 -9.37 5.45 9.35
C SER A 90 -9.30 6.10 7.97
N GLY A 91 -10.10 5.65 7.00
CA GLY A 91 -10.22 6.27 5.68
C GLY A 91 -10.79 7.68 5.78
N ILE A 92 -11.92 7.85 6.46
CA ILE A 92 -12.55 9.17 6.61
C ILE A 92 -11.60 10.15 7.32
N LEU A 93 -10.98 9.72 8.43
CA LEU A 93 -10.01 10.54 9.17
C LEU A 93 -8.77 10.90 8.34
N MET A 94 -8.18 9.93 7.63
CA MET A 94 -7.08 10.21 6.71
C MET A 94 -7.51 11.19 5.61
N GLY A 95 -8.73 11.04 5.08
CA GLY A 95 -9.33 11.96 4.12
C GLY A 95 -9.36 13.39 4.63
N LEU A 96 -9.99 13.59 5.80
CA LEU A 96 -10.10 14.89 6.46
C LEU A 96 -8.72 15.50 6.78
N ILE A 97 -7.80 14.72 7.37
CA ILE A 97 -6.48 15.20 7.75
C ILE A 97 -5.69 15.64 6.51
N LEU A 98 -5.70 14.85 5.42
CA LEU A 98 -4.99 15.22 4.20
C LEU A 98 -5.56 16.47 3.55
N LEU A 99 -6.89 16.63 3.54
CA LEU A 99 -7.53 17.85 3.04
C LEU A 99 -7.17 19.07 3.91
N LEU A 100 -7.25 18.95 5.23
CA LEU A 100 -6.84 20.02 6.16
C LEU A 100 -5.39 20.42 5.94
N LEU A 101 -4.46 19.47 5.84
CA LEU A 101 -3.04 19.74 5.57
C LEU A 101 -2.83 20.37 4.18
N ALA A 102 -3.56 19.91 3.16
CA ALA A 102 -3.45 20.42 1.80
C ALA A 102 -3.97 21.86 1.68
N TYR A 103 -5.08 22.20 2.33
CA TYR A 103 -5.68 23.53 2.29
C TYR A 103 -4.98 24.53 3.22
N SER A 104 -4.47 24.08 4.37
CA SER A 104 -3.68 24.93 5.27
C SER A 104 -2.24 25.20 4.79
N GLY A 105 -1.73 24.39 3.85
CA GLY A 105 -0.32 24.45 3.43
C GLY A 105 0.65 23.81 4.43
N ALA A 106 0.15 23.13 5.47
CA ALA A 106 0.97 22.56 6.54
C ALA A 106 1.68 21.25 6.18
N ILE A 107 1.53 20.71 4.96
CA ILE A 107 2.16 19.43 4.53
C ILE A 107 3.67 19.42 4.81
N GLY A 108 4.39 20.45 4.35
CA GLY A 108 5.84 20.51 4.48
C GLY A 108 6.29 20.67 5.94
N TRP A 109 5.54 21.42 6.74
CA TRP A 109 5.80 21.55 8.17
C TRP A 109 5.57 20.23 8.89
N MET A 110 4.42 19.60 8.67
CA MET A 110 4.04 18.32 9.30
C MET A 110 5.03 17.21 8.94
N ALA A 111 5.42 17.11 7.68
CA ALA A 111 6.39 16.10 7.24
C ALA A 111 7.77 16.24 7.91
N LYS A 112 8.17 17.45 8.32
CA LYS A 112 9.42 17.69 9.08
C LYS A 112 9.30 17.31 10.56
N GLN A 113 8.09 17.35 11.11
CA GLN A 113 7.86 16.95 12.50
C GLN A 113 7.91 15.43 12.66
N LEU A 114 7.52 14.69 11.63
CA LEU A 114 7.48 13.24 11.68
C LEU A 114 8.89 12.65 11.51
N SER A 115 9.28 11.76 12.42
CA SER A 115 10.57 11.06 12.32
C SER A 115 10.49 9.92 11.32
N PRO A 116 11.38 9.89 10.30
CA PRO A 116 11.52 8.72 9.44
C PRO A 116 11.89 7.46 10.24
N ALA A 117 12.68 7.59 11.31
CA ALA A 117 13.11 6.47 12.13
C ALA A 117 11.92 5.78 12.83
N VAL A 118 11.01 6.56 13.41
CA VAL A 118 9.79 6.04 14.05
C VAL A 118 8.90 5.34 13.02
N SER A 119 8.73 5.93 11.84
CA SER A 119 7.94 5.34 10.76
C SER A 119 8.51 4.00 10.27
N ILE A 120 9.85 3.91 10.16
CA ILE A 120 10.54 2.67 9.78
C ILE A 120 10.41 1.62 10.89
N GLY A 121 10.49 2.00 12.17
CA GLY A 121 10.30 1.07 13.29
C GLY A 121 8.89 0.47 13.32
N ILE A 122 7.87 1.28 13.09
CA ILE A 122 6.48 0.82 12.96
C ILE A 122 6.35 -0.16 11.78
N GLN A 123 6.91 0.18 10.61
CA GLN A 123 6.88 -0.68 9.43
C GLN A 123 7.65 -2.00 9.62
N LEU A 124 8.76 -1.98 10.35
CA LEU A 124 9.51 -3.17 10.76
C LEU A 124 8.63 -4.11 11.58
N ALA A 125 7.99 -3.61 12.64
CA ALA A 125 7.13 -4.42 13.50
C ALA A 125 5.97 -5.04 12.73
N ILE A 126 5.24 -4.23 11.96
CA ILE A 126 4.09 -4.70 11.20
C ILE A 126 4.53 -5.67 10.09
N GLY A 127 5.64 -5.39 9.42
CA GLY A 127 6.20 -6.28 8.41
C GLY A 127 6.58 -7.65 8.98
N LEU A 128 7.15 -7.69 10.18
CA LEU A 128 7.43 -8.94 10.90
C LEU A 128 6.15 -9.68 11.29
N GLN A 129 5.09 -8.98 11.71
CA GLN A 129 3.78 -9.60 11.99
C GLN A 129 3.19 -10.25 10.73
N LEU A 130 3.25 -9.57 9.58
CA LEU A 130 2.80 -10.13 8.30
C LEU A 130 3.63 -11.33 7.84
N ILE A 131 4.95 -11.31 8.04
CA ILE A 131 5.83 -12.46 7.77
C ILE A 131 5.43 -13.65 8.65
N TRP A 132 5.20 -13.40 9.94
CA TRP A 132 4.80 -14.43 10.89
C TRP A 132 3.46 -15.07 10.50
N MET A 133 2.43 -14.26 10.24
CA MET A 133 1.13 -14.74 9.77
C MET A 133 1.24 -15.49 8.44
N GLY A 134 2.01 -14.95 7.49
CA GLY A 134 2.27 -15.61 6.21
C GLY A 134 2.90 -16.99 6.42
N GLY A 135 3.85 -17.11 7.36
CA GLY A 135 4.44 -18.37 7.80
C GLY A 135 3.41 -19.38 8.32
N GLN A 136 2.50 -18.93 9.19
CA GLN A 136 1.43 -19.78 9.71
C GLN A 136 0.50 -20.26 8.59
N MET A 137 0.14 -19.40 7.64
CA MET A 137 -0.70 -19.79 6.49
C MET A 137 -0.01 -20.78 5.55
N MET A 138 1.31 -20.64 5.36
CA MET A 138 2.13 -21.57 4.57
C MET A 138 2.20 -22.97 5.23
N SER A 139 2.05 -23.08 6.55
CA SER A 139 2.20 -24.35 7.28
C SER A 139 1.21 -25.44 6.86
N GLY A 140 0.02 -25.07 6.36
CA GLY A 140 -0.98 -26.03 5.90
C GLY A 140 -0.53 -26.83 4.66
N THR A 141 0.20 -26.21 3.74
CA THR A 141 0.81 -26.86 2.57
C THR A 141 2.21 -26.30 2.34
N TRP A 142 3.13 -26.64 3.24
CA TRP A 142 4.47 -26.06 3.35
C TRP A 142 5.23 -26.05 2.02
N LEU A 143 5.14 -27.12 1.23
CA LEU A 143 5.83 -27.23 -0.05
C LEU A 143 5.38 -26.14 -1.02
N ILE A 144 4.07 -25.92 -1.15
CA ILE A 144 3.50 -24.92 -2.07
C ILE A 144 3.79 -23.52 -1.56
N GLY A 145 3.63 -23.30 -0.25
CA GLY A 145 3.94 -22.01 0.37
C GLY A 145 5.40 -21.61 0.17
N ILE A 146 6.34 -22.53 0.41
CA ILE A 146 7.78 -22.26 0.28
C ILE A 146 8.18 -22.11 -1.19
N LEU A 147 7.65 -22.94 -2.10
CA LEU A 147 7.90 -22.79 -3.53
C LEU A 147 7.36 -21.45 -4.06
N ALA A 148 6.14 -21.07 -3.69
CA ALA A 148 5.55 -19.79 -4.06
C ALA A 148 6.35 -18.62 -3.48
N PHE A 149 6.71 -18.67 -2.19
CA PHE A 149 7.54 -17.63 -1.56
C PHE A 149 8.90 -17.50 -2.25
N THR A 150 9.57 -18.61 -2.51
CA THR A 150 10.89 -18.64 -3.16
C THR A 150 10.79 -18.10 -4.59
N ALA A 151 9.77 -18.53 -5.36
CA ALA A 151 9.54 -18.03 -6.71
C ALA A 151 9.31 -16.51 -6.71
N LEU A 152 8.42 -16.01 -5.84
CA LEU A 152 8.16 -14.57 -5.69
C LEU A 152 9.42 -13.81 -5.25
N PHE A 153 10.18 -14.33 -4.29
CA PHE A 153 11.38 -13.70 -3.78
C PHE A 153 12.51 -13.68 -4.81
N VAL A 154 12.79 -14.80 -5.47
CA VAL A 154 13.85 -14.90 -6.48
C VAL A 154 13.50 -14.06 -7.72
N SER A 155 12.21 -13.94 -8.05
CA SER A 155 11.76 -13.16 -9.20
C SER A 155 12.28 -11.71 -9.17
N ARG A 156 12.49 -11.12 -7.99
CA ARG A 156 13.04 -9.76 -7.82
C ARG A 156 14.44 -9.57 -8.40
N PHE A 157 15.16 -10.67 -8.63
CA PHE A 157 16.50 -10.69 -9.23
C PHE A 157 16.48 -11.11 -10.71
N LEU A 158 15.32 -11.52 -11.23
CA LEU A 158 15.14 -11.91 -12.62
C LEU A 158 14.70 -10.69 -13.46
N PRO A 159 14.84 -10.75 -14.79
CA PRO A 159 14.40 -9.66 -15.68
C PRO A 159 12.88 -9.48 -15.74
N LEU A 160 12.09 -10.48 -15.31
CA LEU A 160 10.61 -10.49 -15.37
C LEU A 160 9.94 -10.69 -13.99
N PRO A 161 10.24 -9.87 -12.96
CA PRO A 161 9.76 -10.09 -11.58
C PRO A 161 8.23 -10.12 -11.43
N TYR A 162 7.55 -9.44 -12.32
CA TYR A 162 6.12 -9.14 -12.28
C TYR A 162 5.25 -10.23 -12.90
N LEU A 163 5.82 -11.10 -13.75
CA LEU A 163 5.10 -12.30 -14.22
C LEU A 163 4.99 -13.35 -13.13
N ALA A 164 5.90 -13.34 -12.14
CA ALA A 164 5.92 -14.33 -11.08
C ALA A 164 4.63 -14.32 -10.25
N MET A 165 4.07 -13.14 -9.93
CA MET A 165 2.88 -13.07 -9.09
C MET A 165 1.61 -13.62 -9.79
N PRO A 166 1.23 -13.17 -11.00
CA PRO A 166 0.12 -13.78 -11.73
C PRO A 166 0.33 -15.27 -12.02
N LEU A 167 1.57 -15.68 -12.31
CA LEU A 167 1.89 -17.09 -12.59
C LEU A 167 1.75 -17.96 -11.33
N VAL A 168 2.28 -17.51 -10.19
CA VAL A 168 2.14 -18.22 -8.91
C VAL A 168 0.68 -18.32 -8.50
N LEU A 169 -0.09 -17.22 -8.60
CA LEU A 169 -1.52 -17.23 -8.32
C LEU A 169 -2.29 -18.16 -9.27
N GLY A 170 -2.05 -18.05 -10.59
CA GLY A 170 -2.74 -18.86 -11.60
C GLY A 170 -2.44 -20.35 -11.46
N LEU A 171 -1.17 -20.73 -11.32
CA LEU A 171 -0.79 -22.13 -11.07
C LEU A 171 -1.35 -22.64 -9.74
N GLY A 172 -1.40 -21.81 -8.72
CA GLY A 172 -2.02 -22.12 -7.43
C GLY A 172 -3.49 -22.44 -7.53
N VAL A 173 -4.25 -21.56 -8.20
CA VAL A 173 -5.69 -21.75 -8.46
C VAL A 173 -5.93 -23.01 -9.29
N LEU A 174 -5.14 -23.23 -10.33
CA LEU A 174 -5.23 -24.45 -11.15
C LEU A 174 -4.94 -25.70 -10.33
N TRP A 175 -3.90 -25.69 -9.49
CA TRP A 175 -3.58 -26.81 -8.61
C TRP A 175 -4.72 -27.10 -7.62
N GLN A 176 -5.27 -26.06 -6.98
CA GLN A 176 -6.40 -26.21 -6.05
C GLN A 176 -7.63 -26.80 -6.74
N ALA A 177 -7.97 -26.28 -7.92
CA ALA A 177 -9.12 -26.74 -8.70
C ALA A 177 -9.00 -28.22 -9.11
N ASN A 178 -7.80 -28.69 -9.44
CA ASN A 178 -7.57 -30.08 -9.86
C ASN A 178 -7.59 -31.09 -8.71
N GLN A 179 -7.37 -30.66 -7.46
CA GLN A 179 -7.41 -31.57 -6.32
C GLN A 179 -8.81 -31.85 -5.77
N GLY A 180 -9.85 -31.19 -6.30
CA GLY A 180 -11.21 -31.30 -5.74
C GLY A 180 -11.31 -30.88 -4.27
N SER A 181 -10.33 -30.14 -3.78
CA SER A 181 -10.23 -29.70 -2.39
C SER A 181 -11.25 -28.59 -2.12
N ALA A 182 -11.81 -28.58 -0.90
CA ALA A 182 -12.68 -27.51 -0.44
C ALA A 182 -12.02 -26.13 -0.64
N PRO A 183 -12.80 -25.05 -0.85
CA PRO A 183 -12.27 -23.70 -0.97
C PRO A 183 -11.40 -23.35 0.24
N SER A 184 -10.32 -22.60 0.01
CA SER A 184 -9.34 -22.26 1.06
C SER A 184 -9.92 -21.33 2.13
N PHE A 185 -10.97 -20.59 1.78
CA PHE A 185 -11.71 -19.71 2.68
C PHE A 185 -13.12 -19.52 2.15
N THR A 186 -14.09 -19.32 3.04
CA THR A 186 -15.49 -19.15 2.66
C THR A 186 -15.76 -17.70 2.27
N LEU A 187 -15.79 -17.42 0.97
CA LEU A 187 -16.43 -16.23 0.42
C LEU A 187 -17.84 -16.59 -0.04
N SER A 188 -18.84 -15.94 0.53
CA SER A 188 -20.21 -15.98 0.00
C SER A 188 -20.44 -14.76 -0.87
N ALA A 189 -21.15 -14.88 -2.01
CA ALA A 189 -21.62 -13.70 -2.75
C ALA A 189 -22.58 -12.83 -1.92
N THR A 190 -23.15 -13.40 -0.85
CA THR A 190 -23.92 -12.66 0.15
C THR A 190 -23.05 -11.95 1.19
N THR A 191 -21.75 -11.73 0.93
CA THR A 191 -21.02 -10.76 1.74
C THR A 191 -21.65 -9.41 1.47
N ASP A 192 -22.53 -8.98 2.38
CA ASP A 192 -23.24 -7.72 2.26
C ASP A 192 -22.26 -6.61 1.92
N TRP A 193 -22.63 -5.78 0.96
CA TRP A 193 -21.90 -4.55 0.71
C TRP A 193 -21.80 -3.81 2.05
N GLN A 194 -20.58 -3.60 2.53
CA GLN A 194 -20.32 -2.97 3.82
C GLN A 194 -20.51 -1.45 3.72
N LEU A 195 -21.72 -1.01 3.38
CA LEU A 195 -22.17 0.36 3.56
C LEU A 195 -22.37 0.54 5.06
N GLY A 196 -21.49 1.32 5.66
CA GLY A 196 -21.45 1.44 7.10
C GLY A 196 -20.96 2.80 7.51
N TRP A 197 -21.45 3.24 8.67
CA TRP A 197 -20.85 4.33 9.39
C TRP A 197 -20.17 3.76 10.64
N PRO A 198 -18.93 4.14 10.95
CA PRO A 198 -18.22 3.62 12.11
C PRO A 198 -18.92 3.97 13.43
N LYS A 199 -18.87 3.05 14.39
CA LYS A 199 -19.32 3.31 15.76
C LYS A 199 -18.41 4.32 16.45
N ILE A 200 -18.92 5.00 17.48
CA ILE A 200 -18.22 6.12 18.13
C ILE A 200 -16.85 5.74 18.70
N ASP A 201 -16.73 4.53 19.25
CA ASP A 201 -15.52 3.95 19.83
C ASP A 201 -14.47 3.57 18.77
N GLU A 202 -14.92 3.24 17.55
CA GLU A 202 -14.04 2.90 16.43
C GLU A 202 -13.29 4.13 15.91
N TRP A 203 -13.84 5.34 16.03
CA TRP A 203 -13.17 6.58 15.62
C TRP A 203 -11.89 6.85 16.40
N GLN A 204 -11.97 6.76 17.73
CA GLN A 204 -10.80 6.98 18.60
C GLN A 204 -9.73 5.93 18.35
N SER A 205 -10.15 4.68 18.22
CA SER A 205 -9.25 3.54 17.99
C SER A 205 -8.58 3.65 16.62
N ALA A 206 -9.32 4.01 15.57
CA ALA A 206 -8.78 4.25 14.23
C ALA A 206 -7.80 5.43 14.22
N ALA A 207 -8.10 6.53 14.92
CA ALA A 207 -7.23 7.69 15.00
C ALA A 207 -5.84 7.33 15.59
N LEU A 208 -5.82 6.61 16.71
CA LEU A 208 -4.60 6.30 17.44
C LEU A 208 -3.82 5.12 16.83
N LEU A 209 -4.51 4.05 16.45
CA LEU A 209 -3.86 2.81 16.02
C LEU A 209 -3.54 2.80 14.52
N LEU A 210 -4.35 3.46 13.68
CA LEU A 210 -4.24 3.37 12.22
C LEU A 210 -3.76 4.66 11.58
N VAL A 211 -4.46 5.76 11.84
CA VAL A 211 -4.25 7.05 11.16
C VAL A 211 -2.89 7.65 11.52
N LEU A 212 -2.57 7.75 12.81
CA LEU A 212 -1.33 8.39 13.25
C LEU A 212 -0.08 7.67 12.72
N PRO A 213 0.04 6.32 12.84
CA PRO A 213 1.15 5.58 12.23
C PRO A 213 1.23 5.72 10.70
N GLN A 214 0.09 5.77 10.01
CA GLN A 214 0.01 5.87 8.56
C GLN A 214 0.32 7.28 8.04
N LEU A 215 0.03 8.33 8.81
CA LEU A 215 0.16 9.72 8.36
C LEU A 215 1.59 10.05 7.92
N ALA A 216 2.59 9.60 8.67
CA ALA A 216 3.99 9.84 8.35
C ALA A 216 4.42 9.18 7.03
N LEU A 217 4.04 7.92 6.83
CA LEU A 217 4.32 7.22 5.58
C LEU A 217 3.59 7.89 4.40
N THR A 218 2.35 8.32 4.60
CA THR A 218 1.55 8.97 3.55
C THR A 218 2.16 10.31 3.13
N LEU A 219 2.52 11.16 4.08
CA LEU A 219 3.11 12.47 3.75
C LEU A 219 4.48 12.33 3.09
N THR A 220 5.34 11.44 3.59
CA THR A 220 6.70 11.28 3.07
C THR A 220 6.75 10.53 1.75
N ASN A 221 5.97 9.45 1.58
CA ASN A 221 6.00 8.62 0.38
C ASN A 221 4.92 9.02 -0.64
N ALA A 222 3.65 8.95 -0.26
CA ALA A 222 2.52 9.15 -1.17
C ALA A 222 2.36 10.61 -1.66
N VAL A 223 2.87 11.56 -0.88
CA VAL A 223 2.74 12.99 -1.16
C VAL A 223 4.06 13.60 -1.61
N ILE A 224 5.10 13.62 -0.76
CA ILE A 224 6.35 14.31 -1.08
C ILE A 224 7.21 13.53 -2.06
N ALA A 225 7.55 12.27 -1.78
CA ALA A 225 8.40 11.48 -2.68
C ALA A 225 7.72 11.23 -4.04
N THR A 226 6.40 10.99 -4.04
CA THR A 226 5.63 10.81 -5.27
C THR A 226 5.63 12.10 -6.10
N SER A 227 5.48 13.27 -5.47
CA SER A 227 5.58 14.57 -6.14
C SER A 227 6.93 14.76 -6.82
N ALA A 228 8.02 14.56 -6.08
CA ALA A 228 9.38 14.71 -6.58
C ALA A 228 9.65 13.74 -7.75
N MET A 229 9.26 12.47 -7.60
CA MET A 229 9.44 11.46 -8.63
C MET A 229 8.61 11.74 -9.89
N ALA A 230 7.36 12.19 -9.74
CA ALA A 230 6.53 12.55 -10.88
C ALA A 230 7.14 13.72 -11.66
N GLY A 231 7.67 14.74 -10.96
CA GLY A 231 8.40 15.85 -11.59
C GLY A 231 9.66 15.38 -12.34
N GLU A 232 10.42 14.45 -11.78
CA GLU A 232 11.62 13.88 -12.42
C GLU A 232 11.27 13.04 -13.66
N LYS A 233 10.22 12.22 -13.58
CA LYS A 233 9.81 11.30 -14.67
C LYS A 233 9.04 12.00 -15.78
N PHE A 234 8.39 13.12 -15.49
CA PHE A 234 7.61 13.87 -16.47
C PHE A 234 8.01 15.37 -16.48
N PRO A 235 9.28 15.68 -16.83
CA PRO A 235 9.80 17.04 -16.75
C PRO A 235 9.07 18.00 -17.69
N GLN A 236 8.63 17.52 -18.87
CA GLN A 236 7.86 18.34 -19.82
C GLN A 236 6.55 18.84 -19.24
N ASP A 237 5.89 18.04 -18.40
CA ASP A 237 4.66 18.48 -17.76
C ASP A 237 4.92 19.51 -16.65
N ALA A 238 6.03 19.35 -15.92
CA ALA A 238 6.47 20.29 -14.90
C ALA A 238 6.92 21.64 -15.50
N LEU A 239 7.37 21.66 -16.76
CA LEU A 239 7.66 22.89 -17.49
C LEU A 239 6.39 23.65 -17.90
N VAL A 240 5.29 22.94 -18.16
CA VAL A 240 3.99 23.55 -18.54
C VAL A 240 3.20 24.01 -17.32
N ASP A 241 3.19 23.19 -16.26
CA ASP A 241 2.53 23.48 -14.98
C ASP A 241 3.41 22.93 -13.84
N ASP A 242 4.18 23.82 -13.22
CA ASP A 242 5.09 23.52 -12.11
C ASP A 242 4.35 22.94 -10.89
N LYS A 243 3.04 23.19 -10.79
CA LYS A 243 2.18 22.72 -9.71
C LYS A 243 1.46 21.42 -10.05
N ARG A 244 1.62 20.86 -11.25
CA ARG A 244 0.86 19.69 -11.70
C ARG A 244 0.99 18.49 -10.79
N PHE A 245 2.20 18.25 -10.27
CA PHE A 245 2.49 17.17 -9.32
C PHE A 245 2.77 17.69 -7.92
N ALA A 246 2.33 18.91 -7.57
CA ALA A 246 2.60 19.49 -6.27
C ALA A 246 2.09 18.58 -5.14
N PRO A 247 2.80 18.52 -3.98
CA PRO A 247 2.38 17.72 -2.83
C PRO A 247 0.93 17.98 -2.41
N ARG A 248 0.49 19.26 -2.50
CA ARG A 248 -0.90 19.67 -2.24
C ARG A 248 -1.90 18.91 -3.11
N ARG A 249 -1.62 18.71 -4.40
CA ARG A 249 -2.54 18.01 -5.32
C ARG A 249 -2.68 16.54 -4.95
N LEU A 250 -1.56 15.85 -4.69
CA LEU A 250 -1.54 14.44 -4.29
C LEU A 250 -2.25 14.19 -2.95
N ALA A 251 -2.06 15.11 -1.99
CA ALA A 251 -2.78 15.08 -0.73
C ALA A 251 -4.28 15.37 -0.92
N THR A 252 -4.64 16.32 -1.79
CA THR A 252 -6.05 16.67 -2.05
C THR A 252 -6.79 15.53 -2.76
N SER A 253 -6.19 14.90 -3.78
CA SER A 253 -6.81 13.78 -4.51
C SER A 253 -7.00 12.56 -3.60
N SER A 254 -5.98 12.20 -2.81
CA SER A 254 -6.09 11.13 -1.83
C SER A 254 -7.10 11.50 -0.74
N GLY A 255 -7.10 12.75 -0.28
CA GLY A 255 -8.01 13.25 0.75
C GLY A 255 -9.48 13.08 0.37
N TRP A 256 -9.87 13.58 -0.81
CA TRP A 256 -11.23 13.41 -1.33
C TRP A 256 -11.59 11.96 -1.60
N ALA A 257 -10.69 11.18 -2.20
CA ALA A 257 -10.95 9.77 -2.47
C ALA A 257 -11.28 9.00 -1.17
N ASN A 258 -10.47 9.17 -0.12
CA ASN A 258 -10.72 8.49 1.14
C ASN A 258 -11.99 8.99 1.84
N LEU A 259 -12.22 10.31 1.87
CA LEU A 259 -13.39 10.90 2.51
C LEU A 259 -14.71 10.41 1.87
N LEU A 260 -14.73 10.29 0.55
CA LEU A 260 -15.94 9.94 -0.20
C LEU A 260 -16.14 8.43 -0.36
N LEU A 261 -15.05 7.66 -0.50
CA LEU A 261 -15.13 6.23 -0.84
C LEU A 261 -15.08 5.32 0.40
N ALA A 262 -14.48 5.75 1.52
CA ALA A 262 -14.44 4.93 2.73
C ALA A 262 -15.84 4.53 3.24
N PRO A 263 -16.88 5.41 3.25
CA PRO A 263 -18.25 5.01 3.60
C PRO A 263 -18.85 3.95 2.67
N LEU A 264 -18.31 3.82 1.45
CA LEU A 264 -18.72 2.81 0.48
C LEU A 264 -17.98 1.47 0.67
N GLY A 265 -17.26 1.29 1.78
CA GLY A 265 -16.48 0.08 2.04
C GLY A 265 -15.15 0.03 1.30
N ALA A 266 -14.70 1.15 0.71
CA ALA A 266 -13.36 1.22 0.14
C ALA A 266 -12.30 1.20 1.24
N THR A 267 -11.18 0.52 0.97
CA THR A 267 -10.01 0.63 1.84
C THR A 267 -9.33 1.98 1.68
N PRO A 268 -8.62 2.47 2.71
CA PRO A 268 -7.91 3.72 2.58
C PRO A 268 -6.82 3.63 1.50
N MET A 269 -6.83 4.60 0.59
CA MET A 269 -5.99 4.63 -0.61
C MET A 269 -5.10 5.86 -0.64
N CYS A 270 -3.93 5.73 -1.24
CA CYS A 270 -3.03 6.85 -1.50
C CYS A 270 -2.33 6.66 -2.85
N HIS A 271 -1.49 7.62 -3.21
CA HIS A 271 -0.49 7.42 -4.26
C HIS A 271 0.79 6.79 -3.68
N GLY A 272 1.84 6.63 -4.49
CA GLY A 272 3.12 6.21 -3.95
C GLY A 272 4.26 6.26 -4.95
N ALA A 273 5.45 6.62 -4.46
CA ALA A 273 6.63 6.76 -5.29
C ALA A 273 7.09 5.39 -5.80
N GLY A 274 7.02 4.36 -4.96
CA GLY A 274 7.35 2.99 -5.35
C GLY A 274 6.46 2.48 -6.49
N GLY A 275 5.15 2.70 -6.39
CA GLY A 275 4.21 2.34 -7.46
C GLY A 275 4.53 3.08 -8.76
N LEU A 276 4.75 4.40 -8.69
CA LEU A 276 5.07 5.21 -9.86
C LEU A 276 6.37 4.78 -10.52
N ALA A 277 7.42 4.51 -9.73
CA ALA A 277 8.71 4.03 -10.22
C ALA A 277 8.54 2.74 -11.02
N VAL A 278 7.76 1.81 -10.48
CA VAL A 278 7.52 0.51 -11.09
C VAL A 278 6.64 0.65 -12.34
N GLN A 279 5.51 1.36 -12.28
CA GLN A 279 4.68 1.61 -13.47
C GLN A 279 5.48 2.28 -14.60
N TYR A 280 6.30 3.28 -14.27
CA TYR A 280 7.19 3.93 -15.24
C TYR A 280 8.27 2.98 -15.75
N HIS A 281 8.88 2.17 -14.91
CA HIS A 281 9.86 1.17 -15.36
C HIS A 281 9.25 0.22 -16.40
N PHE A 282 7.97 -0.14 -16.25
CA PHE A 282 7.23 -1.01 -17.18
C PHE A 282 6.64 -0.33 -18.41
N GLY A 283 6.99 0.93 -18.66
CA GLY A 283 6.62 1.61 -19.91
C GLY A 283 5.31 2.38 -19.86
N ALA A 284 4.59 2.43 -18.73
CA ALA A 284 3.45 3.32 -18.61
C ALA A 284 3.91 4.78 -18.63
N ARG A 285 3.31 5.60 -19.50
CA ARG A 285 3.68 7.02 -19.68
C ARG A 285 2.48 7.95 -19.67
N SER A 286 1.26 7.43 -19.66
CA SER A 286 0.03 8.22 -19.78
C SER A 286 -1.05 7.75 -18.81
N TRP A 287 -2.23 8.37 -18.94
CA TRP A 287 -3.45 8.04 -18.20
C TRP A 287 -4.00 6.64 -18.49
N ARG A 288 -3.52 5.98 -19.55
CA ARG A 288 -4.04 4.68 -19.98
C ARG A 288 -3.80 3.59 -18.93
N ALA A 289 -2.62 3.55 -18.32
CA ALA A 289 -2.33 2.60 -17.25
C ALA A 289 -3.31 2.67 -16.06
N PRO A 290 -3.56 3.84 -15.42
CA PRO A 290 -4.53 3.91 -14.34
C PRO A 290 -5.98 3.67 -14.82
N VAL A 291 -6.35 4.02 -16.06
CA VAL A 291 -7.67 3.63 -16.60
C VAL A 291 -7.79 2.12 -16.73
N LEU A 292 -6.80 1.43 -17.27
CA LEU A 292 -6.83 -0.02 -17.43
C LEU A 292 -6.94 -0.73 -16.07
N PHE A 293 -6.13 -0.31 -15.10
CA PHE A 293 -6.24 -0.79 -13.73
C PHE A 293 -7.64 -0.52 -13.15
N GLY A 294 -8.15 0.70 -13.33
CA GLY A 294 -9.47 1.08 -12.86
C GLY A 294 -10.62 0.29 -13.50
N ILE A 295 -10.55 0.03 -14.81
CA ILE A 295 -11.51 -0.82 -15.53
C ILE A 295 -11.54 -2.21 -14.92
N CYS A 296 -10.39 -2.84 -14.70
CA CYS A 296 -10.33 -4.17 -14.10
C CYS A 296 -10.94 -4.19 -12.68
N CYS A 297 -10.63 -3.21 -11.85
CA CYS A 297 -11.24 -3.10 -10.52
C CYS A 297 -12.75 -2.88 -10.60
N LEU A 298 -13.24 -1.97 -11.45
CA LEU A 298 -14.68 -1.76 -11.62
C LEU A 298 -15.40 -2.98 -12.17
N LEU A 299 -14.81 -3.72 -13.11
CA LEU A 299 -15.39 -4.97 -13.60
C LEU A 299 -15.51 -6.01 -12.50
N ILE A 300 -14.50 -6.16 -11.63
CA ILE A 300 -14.58 -7.06 -10.48
C ILE A 300 -15.68 -6.61 -9.51
N ALA A 301 -15.82 -5.31 -9.26
CA ALA A 301 -16.83 -4.78 -8.34
C ALA A 301 -18.27 -4.85 -8.90
N LEU A 302 -18.46 -4.54 -10.18
CA LEU A 302 -19.78 -4.51 -10.82
C LEU A 302 -20.28 -5.92 -11.18
N CYS A 303 -19.38 -6.81 -11.56
CA CYS A 303 -19.70 -8.21 -11.84
C CYS A 303 -19.53 -9.11 -10.60
N TRP A 304 -19.42 -8.53 -9.41
CA TRP A 304 -19.27 -9.30 -8.17
C TRP A 304 -20.45 -10.27 -7.99
N GLY A 305 -20.13 -11.52 -7.69
CA GLY A 305 -21.10 -12.60 -7.57
C GLY A 305 -20.43 -13.93 -7.24
N ASP A 306 -21.22 -15.01 -7.15
CA ASP A 306 -20.74 -16.32 -6.69
C ASP A 306 -19.55 -16.82 -7.48
N THR A 307 -19.52 -16.60 -8.80
CA THR A 307 -18.41 -17.04 -9.66
C THR A 307 -17.08 -16.37 -9.31
N ILE A 308 -17.07 -15.05 -9.08
CA ILE A 308 -15.84 -14.32 -8.72
C ILE A 308 -15.41 -14.69 -7.30
N ALA A 309 -16.38 -14.80 -6.38
CA ALA A 309 -16.13 -15.24 -5.01
C ALA A 309 -15.51 -16.65 -4.98
N GLN A 310 -16.06 -17.59 -5.76
CA GLN A 310 -15.52 -18.94 -5.93
C GLN A 310 -14.11 -18.91 -6.50
N LEU A 311 -13.87 -18.16 -7.59
CA LEU A 311 -12.54 -18.05 -8.19
C LEU A 311 -11.49 -17.53 -7.20
N LEU A 312 -11.83 -16.52 -6.40
CA LEU A 312 -10.93 -16.00 -5.37
C LEU A 312 -10.71 -17.02 -4.24
N SER A 313 -11.75 -17.75 -3.83
CA SER A 313 -11.67 -18.81 -2.80
C SER A 313 -10.79 -20.00 -3.20
N LEU A 314 -10.50 -20.16 -4.50
CA LEU A 314 -9.56 -21.15 -5.04
C LEU A 314 -8.09 -20.75 -4.87
N ILE A 315 -7.78 -19.52 -4.46
CA ILE A 315 -6.40 -19.14 -4.15
C ILE A 315 -5.95 -19.93 -2.91
N PRO A 316 -4.92 -20.80 -3.02
CA PRO A 316 -4.45 -21.58 -1.89
C PRO A 316 -4.02 -20.69 -0.73
N LEU A 317 -4.45 -21.04 0.49
CA LEU A 317 -4.10 -20.28 1.70
C LEU A 317 -2.57 -20.14 1.87
N ALA A 318 -1.79 -21.16 1.49
CA ALA A 318 -0.34 -21.11 1.53
C ALA A 318 0.26 -20.08 0.56
N ILE A 319 -0.31 -19.91 -0.63
CA ILE A 319 0.14 -18.90 -1.59
C ILE A 319 -0.21 -17.49 -1.11
N LEU A 320 -1.40 -17.32 -0.52
CA LEU A 320 -1.75 -16.07 0.14
C LEU A 320 -0.77 -15.77 1.29
N GLY A 321 -0.37 -16.79 2.06
CA GLY A 321 0.69 -16.68 3.07
C GLY A 321 2.04 -16.22 2.49
N SER A 322 2.45 -16.77 1.35
CA SER A 322 3.66 -16.33 0.63
C SER A 322 3.57 -14.87 0.20
N LEU A 323 2.42 -14.44 -0.37
CA LEU A 323 2.18 -13.06 -0.76
C LEU A 323 2.28 -12.11 0.43
N LEU A 324 1.65 -12.47 1.54
CA LEU A 324 1.64 -11.68 2.76
C LEU A 324 3.04 -11.58 3.37
N ALA A 325 3.82 -12.67 3.36
CA ALA A 325 5.21 -12.67 3.82
C ALA A 325 6.12 -11.79 2.93
N ILE A 326 5.90 -11.79 1.61
CA ILE A 326 6.63 -10.89 0.69
C ILE A 326 6.26 -9.42 0.96
N ALA A 327 4.98 -9.11 1.15
CA ALA A 327 4.54 -7.76 1.50
C ALA A 327 5.11 -7.32 2.87
N GLY A 328 5.12 -8.24 3.84
CA GLY A 328 5.73 -8.04 5.14
C GLY A 328 7.23 -7.77 5.04
N LEU A 329 7.95 -8.49 4.19
CA LEU A 329 9.38 -8.25 3.93
C LEU A 329 9.62 -6.88 3.27
N GLN A 330 8.79 -6.51 2.30
CA GLN A 330 8.89 -5.19 1.65
C GLN A 330 8.62 -4.04 2.62
N LEU A 331 7.73 -4.24 3.59
CA LEU A 331 7.44 -3.26 4.63
C LEU A 331 8.54 -3.23 5.70
N ALA A 332 9.05 -4.40 6.08
CA ALA A 332 10.07 -4.52 7.11
C ALA A 332 11.44 -3.98 6.68
N TRP A 333 11.78 -4.08 5.39
CA TRP A 333 13.11 -3.71 4.90
C TRP A 333 13.29 -2.20 4.71
N SER A 334 14.39 -1.67 5.24
CA SER A 334 14.81 -0.29 5.04
C SER A 334 16.33 -0.17 4.92
N LYS A 335 16.80 0.68 3.98
CA LYS A 335 18.23 0.96 3.82
C LYS A 335 18.86 1.56 5.10
N ARG A 336 18.05 2.16 5.97
CA ARG A 336 18.49 2.75 7.25
C ARG A 336 19.06 1.74 8.23
N PHE A 337 18.82 0.45 8.06
CA PHE A 337 19.52 -0.57 8.86
C PHE A 337 21.01 -0.69 8.51
N LEU A 338 21.39 -0.27 7.30
CA LEU A 338 22.77 -0.35 6.80
C LEU A 338 23.49 1.00 6.87
N ASP A 339 22.79 2.08 6.50
CA ASP A 339 23.37 3.43 6.40
C ASP A 339 22.96 4.39 7.52
N GLY A 340 22.15 3.92 8.48
CA GLY A 340 21.65 4.73 9.58
C GLY A 340 22.71 4.99 10.64
N LYS A 341 22.68 6.18 11.25
CA LYS A 341 23.46 6.46 12.45
C LYS A 341 23.01 5.52 13.59
N PRO A 342 23.90 5.13 14.54
CA PRO A 342 23.56 4.21 15.62
C PRO A 342 22.30 4.60 16.40
N PHE A 343 22.13 5.89 16.71
CA PHE A 343 20.94 6.37 17.40
C PHE A 343 19.66 6.22 16.56
N CYS A 344 19.71 6.47 15.24
CA CYS A 344 18.55 6.26 14.37
C CYS A 344 18.14 4.79 14.37
N ILE A 345 19.11 3.87 14.33
CA ILE A 345 18.87 2.43 14.43
C ILE A 345 18.24 2.08 15.78
N LEU A 346 18.74 2.67 16.88
CA LEU A 346 18.14 2.50 18.22
C LEU A 346 16.67 2.92 18.21
N VAL A 347 16.33 4.11 17.71
CA VAL A 347 14.92 4.57 17.62
C VAL A 347 14.08 3.57 16.82
N ILE A 348 14.58 3.11 15.66
CA ILE A 348 13.87 2.15 14.81
C ILE A 348 13.60 0.85 15.58
N LEU A 349 14.64 0.25 16.18
CA LEU A 349 14.55 -1.04 16.87
C LEU A 349 13.71 -0.95 18.15
N SER A 350 13.86 0.11 18.94
CA SER A 350 13.04 0.34 20.14
C SER A 350 11.57 0.55 19.79
N THR A 351 11.28 1.36 18.76
CA THR A 351 9.91 1.54 18.25
C THR A 351 9.32 0.21 17.81
N ALA A 352 10.08 -0.58 17.04
CA ALA A 352 9.63 -1.87 16.55
C ALA A 352 9.38 -2.88 17.68
N ALA A 353 10.31 -2.98 18.64
CA ALA A 353 10.19 -3.88 19.78
C ALA A 353 8.92 -3.58 20.60
N VAL A 354 8.66 -2.31 20.91
CA VAL A 354 7.46 -1.91 21.66
C VAL A 354 6.17 -2.11 20.85
N CYS A 355 6.22 -1.89 19.52
CA CYS A 355 5.08 -2.23 18.66
C CYS A 355 4.74 -3.72 18.71
N LEU A 356 5.76 -4.59 18.75
CA LEU A 356 5.59 -6.05 18.77
C LEU A 356 5.16 -6.58 20.14
N THR A 357 5.61 -5.97 21.25
CA THR A 357 5.35 -6.47 22.61
C THR A 357 4.14 -5.82 23.29
N ILE A 358 3.79 -4.58 22.92
CA ILE A 358 2.69 -3.83 23.53
C ILE A 358 1.60 -3.53 22.49
N ASN A 359 1.83 -2.51 21.64
CA ASN A 359 1.00 -2.17 20.50
C ASN A 359 1.63 -1.00 19.71
N THR A 360 1.08 -0.71 18.54
CA THR A 360 1.58 0.33 17.63
C THR A 360 1.55 1.74 18.23
N ALA A 361 0.53 2.07 19.04
CA ALA A 361 0.43 3.38 19.68
C ALA A 361 1.53 3.59 20.74
N ALA A 362 1.81 2.57 21.55
CA ALA A 362 2.90 2.58 22.51
C ALA A 362 4.26 2.69 21.82
N GLY A 363 4.46 1.94 20.73
CA GLY A 363 5.70 1.99 19.97
C GLY A 363 5.94 3.37 19.34
N LEU A 364 4.91 3.96 18.73
CA LEU A 364 4.93 5.34 18.26
C LEU A 364 5.31 6.31 19.38
N ALA A 365 4.67 6.23 20.55
CA ALA A 365 4.93 7.12 21.68
C ALA A 365 6.40 7.05 22.12
N VAL A 366 6.92 5.83 22.32
CA VAL A 366 8.33 5.60 22.68
C VAL A 366 9.26 6.14 21.59
N GLY A 367 8.97 5.86 20.32
CA GLY A 367 9.76 6.34 19.20
C GLY A 367 9.82 7.87 19.13
N VAL A 368 8.70 8.55 19.35
CA VAL A 368 8.63 10.02 19.40
C VAL A 368 9.44 10.57 20.57
N VAL A 369 9.33 9.98 21.76
CA VAL A 369 10.10 10.40 22.94
C VAL A 369 11.61 10.26 22.70
N LEU A 370 12.04 9.13 22.14
CA LEU A 370 13.46 8.91 21.81
C LEU A 370 13.96 9.90 20.75
N GLU A 371 13.15 10.17 19.72
CA GLU A 371 13.50 11.18 18.72
C GLU A 371 13.61 12.59 19.32
N MET A 372 12.70 12.96 20.23
CA MET A 372 12.76 14.26 20.92
C MET A 372 14.04 14.37 21.76
N GLY A 373 14.40 13.32 22.50
CA GLY A 373 15.66 13.25 23.23
C GLY A 373 16.88 13.44 22.31
N ARG A 374 16.87 12.84 21.12
CA ARG A 374 17.91 13.04 20.09
C ARG A 374 18.07 14.49 19.69
N ARG A 375 16.94 15.16 19.40
CA ARG A 375 16.92 16.54 18.94
C ARG A 375 17.45 17.48 20.04
N GLN A 376 17.05 17.25 21.29
CA GLN A 376 17.53 18.02 22.43
C GLN A 376 19.03 17.80 22.69
N TRP A 377 19.51 16.56 22.60
CA TRP A 377 20.93 16.27 22.79
C TRP A 377 21.82 17.00 21.78
N HIS A 378 21.42 17.02 20.49
CA HIS A 378 22.15 17.77 19.47
C HIS A 378 22.17 19.27 19.74
N LEU A 379 21.04 19.85 20.16
CA LEU A 379 20.98 21.26 20.53
C LEU A 379 21.93 21.59 21.69
N ILE A 380 22.03 20.70 22.69
CA ILE A 380 22.92 20.90 23.84
C ILE A 380 24.39 20.69 23.46
N SER A 381 24.71 19.72 22.59
CA SER A 381 26.09 19.52 22.14
C SER A 381 26.61 20.68 21.30
N ASP A 382 25.75 21.27 20.47
CA ASP A 382 26.10 22.38 19.59
C ASP A 382 26.28 23.69 20.37
N LEU A 383 25.71 23.81 21.57
CA LEU A 383 25.91 24.96 22.49
C LEU A 383 27.18 24.83 23.35
N ARG A 384 27.81 23.65 23.39
CA ARG A 384 29.06 23.41 24.14
C ARG A 384 30.32 23.63 23.30
N HIS A 385 30.17 23.90 22.00
CA HIS A 385 31.22 24.27 21.06
C HIS A 385 30.97 25.70 20.58
#